data_AF-R9LS37-F1
#
_entry.id   AF-R9LS37-F1
#
_cell.length_a   1.000
_cell.length_b   1.000
_cell.length_c   1.000
_cell.angle_alpha   90.00
_cell.angle_beta   90.00
_cell.angle_gamma   90.00
#
_symmetry.space_group_name_H-M   'P 1'
#
loop_
_entity.id
_entity.type
_entity.pdbx_description
1 polymer ?
#
loop_
_entity_poly.entity_id
_entity_poly.type
_entity_poly.pdbx_seq_one_letter_code
_entity_poly.pdbx_strand_id
1 'polypeptide(L)'
;MYCRKCGELIKENMKHCPNCGIQVVKIEQKSETRQELEAKRQAKHPNEKNPYIAAAMIPTFIALVLAVFPWNLIGEGIGTSLAMRIIIVVLALLGDYHITKAKQVNNLLFSKYGFRIKASSVKVIGSVAMFVTAVSLFSLFMI
;
A
#
# COMPACT_ATOMS: atom_id res chain seq x y z
N MET A 1 16.59 27.48 28.06
CA MET A 1 15.11 27.37 27.87
C MET A 1 14.42 28.33 28.83
N TYR A 2 13.24 28.88 28.51
CA TYR A 2 12.52 29.81 29.41
C TYR A 2 11.36 29.11 30.13
N CYS A 3 11.05 29.57 31.34
CA CYS A 3 9.90 29.05 32.09
C CYS A 3 8.59 29.48 31.43
N ARG A 4 7.69 28.53 31.14
CA ARG A 4 6.39 28.81 30.51
C ARG A 4 5.43 29.63 31.39
N LYS A 5 5.67 29.68 32.70
CA LYS A 5 4.82 30.38 33.66
C LYS A 5 5.30 31.79 33.98
N CYS A 6 6.61 31.99 34.18
CA CYS A 6 7.17 33.26 34.63
C CYS A 6 8.22 33.88 33.69
N GLY A 7 8.57 33.23 32.58
CA GLY A 7 9.51 33.78 31.61
C GLY A 7 10.98 33.76 32.04
N GLU A 8 11.31 33.27 33.23
CA GLU A 8 12.69 33.20 33.74
C GLU A 8 13.59 32.27 32.89
N LEU A 9 14.87 32.61 32.74
CA LEU A 9 15.85 31.77 32.08
C LEU A 9 16.16 30.53 32.94
N ILE A 10 15.84 29.34 32.43
CA ILE A 10 16.14 28.06 33.08
C ILE A 10 17.49 27.55 32.54
N LYS A 11 18.47 27.42 33.45
CA LYS A 11 19.74 26.71 33.23
C LYS A 11 19.50 25.23 32.92
N GLU A 12 20.37 24.63 32.11
CA GLU A 12 20.23 23.24 31.68
C GLU A 12 20.23 22.27 32.89
N ASN A 13 19.33 21.28 32.86
CA ASN A 13 19.14 20.22 33.89
C ASN A 13 18.48 20.60 35.23
N MET A 14 17.90 21.79 35.39
CA MET A 14 17.09 22.09 36.58
C MET A 14 15.70 21.43 36.51
N LYS A 15 15.32 20.68 37.56
CA LYS A 15 14.01 20.01 37.67
C LYS A 15 12.87 20.97 38.00
N HIS A 16 13.16 22.10 38.64
CA HIS A 16 12.18 23.12 39.01
C HIS A 16 12.68 24.51 38.61
N CYS A 17 11.76 25.40 38.25
CA CYS A 17 12.07 26.80 37.97
C CYS A 17 12.50 27.51 39.27
N PRO A 18 13.63 28.22 39.29
CA PRO A 18 14.13 28.90 40.49
C PRO A 18 13.23 30.06 40.95
N ASN A 19 12.46 30.65 40.04
CA ASN A 19 11.62 31.81 40.33
C ASN A 19 10.19 31.39 40.77
N CYS A 20 9.53 30.50 40.01
CA CYS A 20 8.12 30.15 40.29
C CYS A 20 7.91 28.74 40.86
N GLY A 21 8.97 27.97 41.10
CA GLY A 21 8.91 26.62 41.68
C GLY A 21 8.30 25.53 40.77
N ILE A 22 7.89 25.87 39.54
CA ILE A 22 7.18 24.92 38.68
C ILE A 22 8.13 23.86 38.12
N GLN A 23 7.68 22.61 38.06
CA GLN A 23 8.49 21.52 37.52
C GLN A 23 8.72 21.72 36.01
N VAL A 24 9.99 21.66 35.61
CA VAL A 24 10.40 21.78 34.22
C VAL A 24 10.32 20.39 33.61
N VAL A 25 9.15 20.05 33.08
CA VAL A 25 8.97 18.79 32.36
C VAL A 25 9.66 18.94 31.00
N LYS A 26 10.77 18.21 30.79
CA LYS A 26 11.29 17.98 29.44
C LYS A 26 10.24 17.15 28.71
N ILE A 27 9.41 17.80 27.90
CA ILE A 27 8.53 17.10 26.98
C ILE A 27 9.45 16.57 25.88
N GLU A 28 9.87 15.31 26.00
CA GLU A 28 10.42 14.61 24.85
C GLU A 28 9.30 14.56 23.81
N GLN A 29 9.44 15.37 22.75
CA GLN A 29 8.58 15.23 21.58
C GLN A 29 8.91 13.88 20.97
N LYS A 30 8.14 12.86 21.35
CA LYS A 30 8.18 11.56 20.70
C LYS A 30 7.69 11.79 19.27
N SER A 31 8.62 11.97 18.33
CA SER A 31 8.32 12.08 16.91
C SER A 31 7.96 10.68 16.41
N GLU A 32 6.77 10.21 16.79
CA GLU A 32 6.26 8.95 16.28
C GLU A 32 6.12 9.09 14.76
N THR A 33 6.81 8.21 14.03
CA THR A 33 6.73 8.23 12.58
C THR A 33 5.31 7.89 12.16
N ARG A 34 4.81 8.47 11.08
CA ARG A 34 3.47 8.18 10.55
C ARG A 34 3.20 6.66 10.42
N GLN A 35 4.22 5.88 10.04
CA GLN A 35 4.15 4.42 9.95
C GLN A 35 3.93 3.75 11.31
N GLU A 36 4.57 4.24 12.38
CA GLU A 36 4.41 3.72 13.73
C GLU A 36 3.01 4.00 14.27
N LEU A 37 2.48 5.20 14.02
CA LEU A 37 1.11 5.58 14.39
C LEU A 37 0.07 4.74 13.63
N GLU A 38 0.26 4.53 12.32
CA GLU A 38 -0.59 3.67 11.50
C GLU A 38 -0.53 2.21 11.98
N ALA A 39 0.65 1.69 12.34
CA ALA A 39 0.81 0.35 12.89
C ALA A 39 0.12 0.18 14.26
N LYS A 40 0.22 1.16 15.15
CA LYS A 40 -0.49 1.17 16.44
C LYS A 40 -2.01 1.16 16.26
N ARG A 41 -2.53 1.94 15.30
CA ARG A 41 -3.95 1.97 14.97
C ARG A 41 -4.42 0.65 14.37
N GLN A 42 -3.60 0.05 13.50
CA GLN A 42 -3.88 -1.27 12.93
C GLN A 42 -3.88 -2.37 14.01
N ALA A 43 -2.97 -2.32 14.98
CA ALA A 43 -2.91 -3.26 16.10
C ALA A 43 -4.16 -3.21 16.99
N LYS A 44 -4.85 -2.06 17.07
CA LYS A 44 -6.16 -1.94 17.75
C LYS A 44 -7.30 -2.60 16.98
N HIS A 45 -7.14 -2.83 15.68
CA HIS A 45 -8.18 -3.38 14.79
C HIS A 45 -7.65 -4.61 14.02
N PRO A 46 -7.36 -5.74 14.70
CA PRO A 46 -6.69 -6.90 14.10
C PRO A 46 -7.56 -7.67 13.09
N ASN A 47 -8.88 -7.54 13.19
CA ASN A 47 -9.83 -8.27 12.34
C ASN A 47 -10.10 -7.60 11.00
N GLU A 48 -9.71 -6.34 10.84
CA GLU A 48 -9.96 -5.57 9.63
C GLU A 48 -8.98 -5.98 8.53
N LYS A 49 -9.51 -6.48 7.42
CA LYS A 49 -8.72 -6.99 6.29
C LYS A 49 -9.32 -6.51 4.99
N ASN A 50 -8.47 -6.30 3.98
CA ASN A 50 -8.91 -5.92 2.64
C ASN A 50 -8.84 -7.15 1.71
N PRO A 51 -9.97 -7.84 1.45
CA PRO A 51 -9.99 -9.08 0.66
C PRO A 51 -9.59 -8.85 -0.81
N TYR A 52 -9.82 -7.65 -1.34
CA TYR A 52 -9.50 -7.32 -2.73
C TYR A 52 -8.00 -7.34 -3.03
N ILE A 53 -7.14 -7.23 -2.00
CA ILE A 53 -5.68 -7.35 -2.18
C ILE A 53 -5.32 -8.79 -2.61
N ALA A 54 -5.93 -9.79 -1.98
CA ALA A 54 -5.73 -11.19 -2.37
C ALA A 54 -6.38 -11.49 -3.73
N ALA A 55 -7.61 -10.99 -3.94
CA ALA A 55 -8.33 -11.14 -5.20
C ALA A 55 -7.64 -10.45 -6.38
N ALA A 56 -6.82 -9.43 -6.15
CA ALA A 56 -6.01 -8.79 -7.18
C ALA A 56 -4.74 -9.59 -7.54
N MET A 57 -4.11 -10.24 -6.56
CA MET A 57 -2.85 -10.97 -6.80
C MET A 57 -3.04 -12.16 -7.74
N ILE A 58 -4.10 -12.95 -7.55
CA ILE A 58 -4.34 -14.18 -8.30
C ILE A 58 -4.47 -13.92 -9.81
N PRO A 59 -5.42 -13.10 -10.32
CA PRO A 59 -5.57 -12.86 -11.75
C PRO A 59 -4.36 -12.15 -12.35
N THR A 60 -3.73 -11.23 -11.63
CA THR A 60 -2.50 -10.54 -12.09
C THR A 60 -1.36 -11.54 -12.27
N PHE A 61 -1.18 -12.47 -11.33
CA PHE A 61 -0.14 -13.49 -11.41
C PHE A 61 -0.40 -14.48 -12.54
N ILE A 62 -1.65 -14.95 -12.67
CA ILE A 62 -2.03 -15.85 -13.76
C ILE A 62 -1.82 -15.17 -15.12
N ALA A 63 -2.28 -13.93 -15.29
CA ALA A 63 -2.09 -13.17 -16.53
C ALA A 63 -0.60 -13.00 -16.86
N LEU A 64 0.24 -12.68 -15.87
CA LEU A 64 1.69 -12.58 -16.05
C LEU A 64 2.31 -13.91 -16.50
N VAL A 65 1.97 -15.01 -15.84
CA VAL A 65 2.49 -16.34 -16.19
C VAL A 65 2.08 -16.70 -17.61
N LEU A 66 0.79 -16.58 -17.96
CA LEU A 66 0.29 -16.92 -19.29
C LEU A 66 0.89 -16.02 -20.39
N ALA A 67 1.19 -14.77 -20.09
CA ALA A 67 1.81 -13.84 -21.04
C ALA A 67 3.30 -14.13 -21.29
N VAL A 68 4.03 -14.60 -20.29
CA VAL A 68 5.48 -14.89 -20.39
C VAL A 68 5.75 -16.35 -20.82
N PHE A 69 4.78 -17.24 -20.65
CA PHE A 69 4.95 -18.66 -20.89
C PHE A 69 5.34 -18.96 -22.36
N PRO A 70 6.41 -19.75 -22.61
CA PRO A 70 6.87 -20.09 -23.95
C PRO A 70 5.99 -21.16 -24.59
N TRP A 71 4.79 -20.75 -25.01
CA TRP A 71 3.77 -21.57 -25.65
C TRP A 71 4.27 -22.42 -26.85
N ASN A 72 5.28 -21.91 -27.56
CA ASN A 72 5.89 -22.60 -28.69
C ASN A 72 6.56 -23.95 -28.35
N LEU A 73 6.85 -24.21 -27.06
CA LEU A 73 7.43 -25.48 -26.62
C LEU A 73 6.40 -26.61 -26.46
N ILE A 74 5.11 -26.29 -26.29
CA ILE A 74 4.06 -27.28 -26.02
C ILE A 74 3.38 -27.75 -27.32
N GLY A 75 3.30 -26.88 -28.32
CA GLY A 75 2.77 -27.22 -29.64
C GLY A 75 2.49 -25.97 -30.46
N GLU A 76 2.57 -26.09 -31.79
CA GLU A 76 2.24 -25.00 -32.70
C GLU A 76 0.77 -24.57 -32.51
N GLY A 77 0.52 -23.29 -32.27
CA GLY A 77 -0.82 -22.70 -32.16
C GLY A 77 -1.46 -22.67 -30.76
N ILE A 78 -0.96 -23.43 -29.79
CA ILE A 78 -1.49 -23.44 -28.41
C ILE A 78 -0.88 -22.25 -27.67
N GLY A 79 -1.51 -21.07 -27.73
CA GLY A 79 -1.09 -19.87 -27.01
C GLY A 79 -0.88 -18.64 -27.89
N THR A 80 -0.72 -18.83 -29.20
CA THR A 80 -0.66 -17.74 -30.18
C THR A 80 -2.04 -17.37 -30.73
N SER A 81 -3.07 -18.17 -30.45
CA SER A 81 -4.44 -17.94 -30.94
C SER A 81 -5.04 -16.65 -30.39
N LEU A 82 -5.87 -16.00 -31.20
CA LEU A 82 -6.58 -14.77 -30.84
C LEU A 82 -7.44 -14.95 -29.59
N ALA A 83 -8.08 -16.11 -29.42
CA ALA A 83 -8.88 -16.44 -28.24
C ALA A 83 -8.05 -16.44 -26.95
N MET A 84 -6.84 -17.02 -26.97
CA MET A 84 -5.96 -17.04 -25.80
C MET A 84 -5.50 -15.63 -25.42
N ARG A 85 -5.14 -14.81 -26.40
CA ARG A 85 -4.75 -13.41 -26.17
C ARG A 85 -5.89 -12.60 -25.53
N ILE A 86 -7.13 -12.80 -25.99
CA ILE A 86 -8.32 -12.19 -25.36
C ILE A 86 -8.46 -12.64 -23.91
N ILE A 87 -8.30 -13.93 -23.62
CA ILE A 87 -8.39 -14.46 -22.24
C ILE A 87 -7.34 -13.80 -21.33
N ILE A 88 -6.09 -13.66 -21.79
CA ILE A 88 -5.03 -12.99 -21.03
C ILE A 88 -5.41 -11.54 -20.73
N VAL A 89 -5.94 -10.80 -21.71
CA VAL A 89 -6.39 -9.42 -21.52
C VAL A 89 -7.54 -9.34 -20.52
N VAL A 90 -8.52 -10.24 -20.59
CA VAL A 90 -9.64 -10.28 -19.63
C VAL A 90 -9.13 -10.50 -18.20
N LEU A 91 -8.17 -11.42 -18.01
CA LEU A 91 -7.56 -11.66 -16.70
C LEU A 91 -6.75 -10.45 -16.19
N ALA A 92 -6.01 -9.79 -17.08
CA ALA A 92 -5.26 -8.58 -16.74
C ALA A 92 -6.20 -7.44 -16.28
N LEU A 93 -7.29 -7.21 -17.02
CA LEU A 93 -8.33 -6.23 -16.67
C LEU A 93 -9.04 -6.58 -15.35
N LEU A 94 -9.28 -7.87 -15.09
CA LEU A 94 -9.84 -8.32 -13.81
C LEU A 94 -8.89 -8.02 -12.64
N GLY A 95 -7.57 -8.19 -12.86
CA GLY A 95 -6.53 -7.75 -11.93
C GLY A 95 -6.62 -6.26 -11.64
N ASP A 96 -6.64 -5.43 -12.67
CA ASP A 96 -6.77 -3.97 -12.55
C ASP A 96 -8.07 -3.56 -11.81
N TYR A 97 -9.19 -4.21 -12.10
CA TYR A 97 -10.45 -4.01 -11.40
C TYR A 97 -10.30 -4.26 -9.89
N HIS A 98 -9.75 -5.40 -9.48
CA HIS A 98 -9.59 -5.70 -8.06
C HIS A 98 -8.58 -4.76 -7.36
N ILE A 99 -7.57 -4.26 -8.08
CA ILE A 99 -6.61 -3.28 -7.54
C ILE A 99 -7.29 -1.93 -7.28
N THR A 100 -8.14 -1.46 -8.20
CA THR A 100 -8.89 -0.21 -8.00
C THR A 100 -9.85 -0.35 -6.81
N LYS A 101 -10.54 -1.49 -6.68
CA LYS A 101 -11.37 -1.80 -5.50
C LYS A 101 -10.54 -1.87 -4.20
N ALA A 102 -9.36 -2.50 -4.24
CA ALA A 102 -8.47 -2.54 -3.07
C ALA A 102 -8.03 -1.14 -2.63
N LYS A 103 -7.73 -0.23 -3.58
CA LYS A 103 -7.41 1.18 -3.29
C LYS A 103 -8.61 1.92 -2.68
N GLN A 104 -9.82 1.71 -3.22
CA GLN A 104 -11.06 2.31 -2.68
C GLN A 104 -11.29 1.88 -1.22
N VAL A 105 -11.21 0.58 -0.94
CA VAL A 105 -11.38 0.05 0.43
C VAL A 105 -10.29 0.58 1.38
N ASN A 106 -9.04 0.67 0.94
CA ASN A 106 -7.97 1.26 1.76
C ASN A 106 -8.20 2.74 2.07
N ASN A 107 -8.80 3.51 1.16
CA ASN A 107 -9.17 4.90 1.42
C ASN A 107 -10.32 5.00 2.43
N LEU A 108 -11.31 4.10 2.36
CA LEU A 108 -12.39 4.02 3.35
C LEU A 108 -11.86 3.65 4.75
N LEU A 109 -10.96 2.66 4.83
CA LEU A 109 -10.31 2.26 6.08
C LEU A 109 -9.46 3.38 6.67
N PHE A 110 -8.75 4.12 5.82
CA PHE A 110 -7.99 5.28 6.26
C PHE A 110 -8.90 6.40 6.79
N SER A 111 -10.05 6.63 6.15
CA SER A 111 -11.04 7.60 6.63
C SER A 111 -11.64 7.21 7.98
N LYS A 112 -11.95 5.91 8.17
CA LYS A 112 -12.62 5.39 9.37
C LYS A 112 -11.69 5.19 10.56
N TYR A 113 -10.48 4.67 10.32
CA TYR A 113 -9.56 4.21 11.37
C TYR A 113 -8.16 4.84 11.29
N GLY A 114 -7.85 5.57 10.21
CA GLY A 114 -6.58 6.29 10.09
C GLY A 114 -5.37 5.41 9.81
N PHE A 115 -5.55 4.21 9.24
CA PHE A 115 -4.46 3.32 8.77
C PHE A 115 -4.79 2.73 7.39
N ARG A 116 -3.75 2.26 6.67
CA ARG A 116 -3.91 1.59 5.35
C ARG A 116 -3.34 0.17 5.42
N ILE A 117 -4.09 -0.80 4.91
CA ILE A 117 -3.64 -2.20 4.91
C ILE A 117 -2.75 -2.45 3.70
N LYS A 118 -1.52 -2.94 3.95
CA LYS A 118 -0.55 -3.37 2.92
C LYS A 118 -0.40 -2.36 1.76
N ALA A 119 -0.30 -1.07 2.08
CA ALA A 119 -0.29 0.00 1.08
C ALA A 119 0.85 -0.13 0.04
N SER A 120 2.02 -0.63 0.46
CA SER A 120 3.14 -0.89 -0.46
C SER A 120 2.80 -2.00 -1.46
N SER A 121 2.23 -3.12 -0.99
CA SER A 121 1.81 -4.23 -1.85
C SER A 121 0.79 -3.78 -2.91
N VAL A 122 -0.22 -2.98 -2.52
CA VAL A 122 -1.23 -2.47 -3.48
C VAL A 122 -0.61 -1.57 -4.56
N LYS A 123 0.43 -0.80 -4.21
CA LYS A 123 1.17 0.01 -5.19
C LYS A 123 1.98 -0.86 -6.15
N VAL A 124 2.73 -1.83 -5.62
CA VAL A 124 3.57 -2.73 -6.43
C VAL A 124 2.71 -3.59 -7.36
N ILE A 125 1.67 -4.24 -6.83
CA ILE A 125 0.74 -5.06 -7.63
C ILE A 125 0.05 -4.17 -8.69
N GLY A 126 -0.32 -2.94 -8.33
CA GLY A 126 -0.86 -1.95 -9.28
C GLY A 126 0.08 -1.63 -10.43
N SER A 127 1.37 -1.48 -10.17
CA SER A 127 2.37 -1.23 -11.22
C SER A 127 2.54 -2.45 -12.13
N VAL A 128 2.58 -3.65 -11.55
CA VAL A 128 2.73 -4.90 -12.31
C VAL A 128 1.49 -5.15 -13.18
N ALA A 129 0.28 -4.99 -12.64
CA ALA A 129 -0.95 -5.20 -13.40
C ALA A 129 -1.06 -4.23 -14.58
N MET A 130 -0.79 -2.94 -14.37
CA MET A 130 -0.79 -1.96 -15.46
C MET A 130 0.20 -2.34 -16.58
N PHE A 131 1.39 -2.82 -16.21
CA PHE A 131 2.37 -3.31 -17.18
C PHE A 131 1.86 -4.54 -17.94
N VAL A 132 1.34 -5.54 -17.23
CA VAL A 132 0.78 -6.76 -17.84
C VAL A 132 -0.36 -6.42 -18.78
N THR A 133 -1.29 -5.53 -18.38
CA THR A 133 -2.39 -5.07 -19.23
C THR A 133 -1.87 -4.39 -20.49
N ALA A 134 -0.88 -3.50 -20.39
CA ALA A 134 -0.29 -2.82 -21.54
C ALA A 134 0.35 -3.80 -22.54
N VAL A 135 1.16 -4.75 -22.04
CA VAL A 135 1.78 -5.80 -22.87
C VAL A 135 0.72 -6.70 -23.51
N SER A 136 -0.30 -7.09 -22.74
CA SER A 136 -1.38 -7.95 -23.22
C SER A 136 -2.22 -7.26 -24.30
N LEU A 137 -2.54 -5.97 -24.12
CA LEU A 137 -3.22 -5.18 -25.14
C LEU A 137 -2.39 -5.07 -26.41
N PHE A 138 -1.09 -4.77 -26.27
CA PHE A 138 -0.17 -4.69 -27.40
C PHE A 138 -0.10 -6.01 -28.18
N SER A 139 -0.09 -7.14 -27.47
CA SER A 139 -0.09 -8.47 -28.07
C SER A 139 -1.32 -8.77 -28.92
N LEU A 140 -2.46 -8.11 -28.68
CA LEU A 140 -3.66 -8.28 -29.52
C LEU A 140 -3.48 -7.67 -30.92
N PHE A 141 -2.70 -6.60 -31.05
CA PHE A 141 -2.54 -5.87 -32.31
C PHE A 141 -1.34 -6.31 -33.13
N MET A 142 -0.37 -6.99 -32.51
CA MET A 142 0.75 -7.63 -33.19
C MET A 142 0.28 -8.95 -33.83
N ILE A 143 -0.28 -8.84 -35.04
CA ILE A 143 -0.59 -9.97 -35.94
C ILE A 143 0.68 -10.34 -36.72
#